data_AF-R9JDC8-F1
#
_entry.id   AF-R9JDC8-F1
#
_cell.length_a   1.000
_cell.length_b   1.000
_cell.length_c   1.000
_cell.angle_alpha   90.00
_cell.angle_beta   90.00
_cell.angle_gamma   90.00
#
_symmetry.space_group_name_H-M   'P 1'
#
loop_
_entity.id
_entity.type
_entity.pdbx_description
1 polymer ?
#
loop_
_entity_poly.entity_id
_entity_poly.type
_entity_poly.pdbx_seq_one_letter_code
_entity_poly.pdbx_strand_id
1 'polypeptide(L)'
;MTSQTLREARKYEETVEKSIAREERPDFHLCSRVGWMNDPNGFSYHNGMYHMFYQYYPYESKWGPMHWGHAVSRDLLHWEHLPAALAPDESYDRDGCFSGSALTLPDGRQLLMYTSVVKERQENDTIRDIQTQSLAIGDGIDYEKYEKKSCT
;
A
#
# COMPACT_ATOMS: atom_id res chain seq x y z
N MET A 1 -2.37 -15.09 -5.69
CA MET A 1 -2.20 -15.64 -4.32
C MET A 1 -1.37 -14.64 -3.51
N THR A 2 -1.73 -14.35 -2.27
CA THR A 2 -1.00 -13.40 -1.40
C THR A 2 0.44 -13.86 -1.14
N SER A 3 1.41 -12.98 -1.35
CA SER A 3 2.83 -13.27 -1.13
C SER A 3 3.15 -13.56 0.35
N GLN A 4 4.33 -14.13 0.62
CA GLN A 4 4.80 -14.26 2.00
C GLN A 4 5.01 -12.89 2.66
N THR A 5 5.66 -11.96 1.98
CA THR A 5 5.93 -10.60 2.47
C THR A 5 4.65 -9.87 2.88
N LEU A 6 3.60 -9.91 2.05
CA LEU A 6 2.34 -9.24 2.36
C LEU A 6 1.62 -9.91 3.53
N ARG A 7 1.67 -11.25 3.64
CA ARG A 7 1.13 -11.98 4.81
C ARG A 7 1.86 -11.62 6.09
N GLU A 8 3.18 -11.48 6.04
CA GLU A 8 3.99 -11.08 7.20
C GLU A 8 3.68 -9.65 7.64
N ALA A 9 3.54 -8.71 6.70
CA ALA A 9 3.12 -7.34 6.98
C ALA A 9 1.75 -7.30 7.67
N ARG A 10 0.73 -7.98 7.10
CA ARG A 10 -0.63 -8.06 7.68
C ARG A 10 -0.63 -8.66 9.09
N LYS A 11 0.13 -9.74 9.31
CA LYS A 11 0.27 -10.35 10.64
C LYS A 11 0.96 -9.41 11.64
N TYR A 12 1.96 -8.68 11.18
CA TYR A 12 2.68 -7.70 12.01
C TYR A 12 1.73 -6.58 12.45
N GLU A 13 0.93 -6.03 11.53
CA GLU A 13 -0.09 -5.01 11.83
C GLU A 13 -1.05 -5.46 12.94
N GLU A 14 -1.65 -6.65 12.80
CA GLU A 14 -2.60 -7.21 13.78
C GLU A 14 -2.00 -7.42 15.17
N THR A 15 -0.68 -7.70 15.22
CA THR A 15 0.03 -7.94 16.47
C THR A 15 0.39 -6.63 17.14
N VAL A 16 0.97 -5.70 16.40
CA VAL A 16 1.53 -4.44 16.93
C VAL A 16 0.47 -3.40 17.21
N GLU A 17 -0.64 -3.38 16.47
CA GLU A 17 -1.77 -2.49 16.73
C GLU A 17 -2.27 -2.60 18.19
N LYS A 18 -2.22 -3.80 18.77
CA LYS A 18 -2.68 -4.09 20.14
C LYS A 18 -1.78 -3.49 21.22
N SER A 19 -0.53 -3.14 20.89
CA SER A 19 0.39 -2.50 21.82
C SER A 19 0.40 -0.97 21.73
N ILE A 20 -0.30 -0.38 20.75
CA ILE A 20 -0.38 1.08 20.58
C ILE A 20 -1.55 1.60 21.41
N ALA A 21 -1.25 2.53 22.33
CA ALA A 21 -2.28 3.10 23.20
C ALA A 21 -3.19 4.03 22.41
N ARG A 22 -4.46 4.17 22.83
CA ARG A 22 -5.43 5.04 22.13
C ARG A 22 -4.96 6.49 22.13
N GLU A 23 -4.29 6.91 23.19
CA GLU A 23 -3.77 8.26 23.42
C GLU A 23 -2.59 8.61 22.49
N GLU A 24 -1.98 7.61 21.85
CA GLU A 24 -0.93 7.78 20.85
C GLU A 24 -1.50 8.01 19.44
N ARG A 25 -2.82 7.90 19.27
CA ARG A 25 -3.51 8.10 17.99
C ARG A 25 -4.29 9.42 17.96
N PRO A 26 -4.36 10.08 16.79
CA PRO A 26 -5.25 11.22 16.61
C PRO A 26 -6.72 10.80 16.73
N ASP A 27 -7.54 11.61 17.42
CA ASP A 27 -8.96 11.29 17.63
C ASP A 27 -9.82 11.42 16.35
N PHE A 28 -9.41 12.26 15.39
CA PHE A 28 -10.27 12.67 14.25
C PHE A 28 -9.63 12.55 12.87
N HIS A 29 -8.36 12.17 12.78
CA HIS A 29 -7.67 12.03 11.51
C HIS A 29 -7.33 10.57 11.28
N LEU A 30 -7.47 10.08 10.05
CA LEU A 30 -6.96 8.76 9.68
C LEU A 30 -5.44 8.75 9.88
N CYS A 31 -4.94 7.81 10.68
CA CYS A 31 -3.52 7.50 10.82
C CYS A 31 -3.21 6.12 10.24
N SER A 32 -1.94 5.73 10.16
CA SER A 32 -1.59 4.34 9.85
C SER A 32 -2.09 3.41 10.95
N ARG A 33 -2.40 2.18 10.56
CA ARG A 33 -2.67 1.09 11.51
C ARG A 33 -1.50 0.89 12.46
N VAL A 34 -0.27 0.90 11.93
CA VAL A 34 1.01 0.84 12.68
C VAL A 34 2.11 1.57 11.89
N GLY A 35 3.21 1.91 12.55
CA GLY A 35 4.43 2.40 11.90
C GLY A 35 4.30 3.78 11.25
N TRP A 36 5.21 4.08 10.32
CA TRP A 36 5.30 5.37 9.62
C TRP A 36 4.34 5.49 8.45
N MET A 37 3.70 6.64 8.23
CA MET A 37 2.87 6.92 7.06
C MET A 37 3.28 8.22 6.34
N ASN A 38 2.96 8.31 5.06
CA ASN A 38 3.07 9.56 4.30
C ASN A 38 1.90 9.74 3.32
N ASP A 39 2.14 9.67 2.01
CA ASP A 39 1.23 10.11 0.96
C ASP A 39 -0.11 9.36 1.00
N PRO A 40 -1.26 10.05 0.90
CA PRO A 40 -2.53 9.41 0.61
C PRO A 40 -2.53 8.85 -0.82
N ASN A 41 -3.05 7.65 -1.00
CA ASN A 41 -3.05 6.91 -2.25
C ASN A 41 -4.43 6.34 -2.58
N GLY A 42 -4.68 6.11 -3.87
CA GLY A 42 -5.78 5.28 -4.33
C GLY A 42 -7.18 5.71 -3.83
N PHE A 43 -7.36 6.97 -3.43
CA PHE A 43 -8.63 7.42 -2.87
C PHE A 43 -9.75 7.25 -3.90
N SER A 44 -10.76 6.46 -3.56
CA SER A 44 -11.81 6.07 -4.49
C SER A 44 -13.08 5.63 -3.78
N TYR A 45 -14.21 5.70 -4.47
CA TYR A 45 -15.45 5.09 -4.02
C TYR A 45 -15.67 3.78 -4.77
N HIS A 46 -15.68 2.67 -4.06
CA HIS A 46 -15.73 1.32 -4.62
C HIS A 46 -16.63 0.43 -3.74
N ASN A 47 -17.50 -0.37 -4.36
CA ASN A 47 -18.41 -1.30 -3.68
C ASN A 47 -19.17 -0.71 -2.48
N GLY A 48 -19.60 0.55 -2.59
CA GLY A 48 -20.40 1.23 -1.56
C GLY A 48 -19.60 1.82 -0.39
N MET A 49 -18.28 1.88 -0.51
CA MET A 49 -17.37 2.39 0.52
C MET A 49 -16.39 3.40 -0.09
N TYR A 50 -15.97 4.39 0.69
CA TYR A 50 -14.76 5.16 0.41
C TYR A 50 -13.54 4.31 0.81
N HIS A 51 -12.63 4.08 -0.13
CA HIS A 51 -11.34 3.44 0.11
C HIS A 51 -10.28 4.53 0.17
N MET A 52 -9.50 4.53 1.25
CA MET A 52 -8.27 5.33 1.37
C MET A 52 -7.10 4.38 1.54
N PHE A 53 -6.18 4.42 0.58
CA PHE A 53 -4.88 3.78 0.73
C PHE A 53 -3.87 4.85 1.14
N TYR A 54 -2.72 4.42 1.63
CA TYR A 54 -1.65 5.35 1.99
C TYR A 54 -0.30 4.64 1.94
N GLN A 55 0.75 5.36 1.57
CA GLN A 55 2.11 4.85 1.73
C GLN A 55 2.42 4.70 3.22
N TYR A 56 3.02 3.57 3.58
CA TYR A 56 3.46 3.35 4.95
C TYR A 56 4.62 2.36 5.05
N TYR A 57 5.32 2.40 6.18
CA TYR A 57 6.30 1.40 6.59
C TYR A 57 5.84 0.76 7.90
N PRO A 58 5.36 -0.50 7.90
CA PRO A 58 4.76 -1.12 9.07
C PRO A 58 5.74 -1.27 10.24
N TYR A 59 7.02 -1.48 9.96
CA TYR A 59 7.96 -2.03 10.94
C TYR A 59 8.66 -0.98 11.82
N GLU A 60 8.69 0.30 11.42
CA GLU A 60 9.27 1.38 12.23
C GLU A 60 8.60 2.73 11.95
N SER A 61 8.76 3.68 12.87
CA SER A 61 8.28 5.08 12.73
C SER A 61 9.26 5.97 11.95
N LYS A 62 9.83 5.45 10.86
CA LYS A 62 10.68 6.19 9.91
C LYS A 62 10.43 5.71 8.48
N TRP A 63 10.94 6.44 7.50
CA TRP A 63 10.86 6.01 6.10
C TRP A 63 11.63 4.69 5.86
N GLY A 64 11.05 3.80 5.04
CA GLY A 64 11.60 2.48 4.70
C GLY A 64 11.00 1.91 3.42
N PRO A 65 11.09 0.59 3.19
CA PRO A 65 10.42 -0.07 2.07
C PRO A 65 8.89 0.14 2.11
N MET A 66 8.38 0.94 1.19
CA MET A 66 7.00 1.40 1.20
C MET A 66 6.02 0.30 0.82
N HIS A 67 4.98 0.16 1.64
CA HIS A 67 3.79 -0.65 1.43
C HIS A 67 2.59 0.28 1.18
N TRP A 68 1.44 -0.29 0.82
CA TRP A 68 0.16 0.42 0.85
C TRP A 68 -0.71 -0.11 1.98
N GLY A 69 -0.95 0.74 2.99
CA GLY A 69 -1.95 0.49 4.01
C GLY A 69 -3.33 0.84 3.47
N HIS A 70 -4.39 0.38 4.16
CA HIS A 70 -5.74 0.47 3.64
C HIS A 70 -6.75 0.71 4.77
N ALA A 71 -7.62 1.70 4.57
CA ALA A 71 -8.78 1.93 5.40
C ALA A 71 -10.01 2.22 4.53
N VAL A 72 -11.19 1.90 5.05
CA VAL A 72 -12.47 2.18 4.40
C VAL A 72 -13.39 2.98 5.31
N SER A 73 -14.30 3.74 4.71
CA SER A 73 -15.31 4.51 5.42
C SER A 73 -16.61 4.59 4.63
N ARG A 74 -17.73 4.73 5.33
CA ARG A 74 -19.05 5.03 4.73
C ARG A 74 -19.36 6.53 4.70
N ASP A 75 -18.74 7.30 5.58
CA ASP A 75 -19.12 8.69 5.86
C ASP A 75 -17.92 9.66 5.92
N LEU A 76 -16.70 9.18 5.65
CA LEU A 76 -15.43 9.92 5.73
C LEU A 76 -15.04 10.38 7.14
N LEU A 77 -15.80 9.99 8.17
CA LEU A 77 -15.57 10.32 9.56
C LEU A 77 -15.10 9.10 10.36
N HIS A 78 -15.79 7.97 10.17
CA HIS A 78 -15.46 6.72 10.85
C HIS A 78 -14.73 5.79 9.88
N TRP A 79 -13.51 5.42 10.25
CA TRP A 79 -12.62 4.61 9.43
C TRP A 79 -12.42 3.23 10.04
N GLU A 80 -12.47 2.20 9.20
CA GLU A 80 -12.11 0.83 9.53
C GLU A 80 -10.83 0.46 8.79
N HIS A 81 -9.81 0.01 9.53
CA HIS A 81 -8.58 -0.48 8.92
C HIS A 81 -8.80 -1.85 8.30
N LEU A 82 -8.45 -1.97 7.02
CA LEU A 82 -8.36 -3.24 6.32
C LEU A 82 -6.91 -3.71 6.28
N PRO A 83 -6.65 -5.00 5.99
CA PRO A 83 -5.29 -5.49 5.84
C PRO A 83 -4.54 -4.74 4.74
N ALA A 84 -3.21 -4.60 4.89
CA ALA A 84 -2.36 -3.99 3.87
C ALA A 84 -2.67 -4.51 2.45
N ALA A 85 -2.72 -3.60 1.47
CA ALA A 85 -3.12 -3.90 0.09
C ALA A 85 -1.93 -4.32 -0.79
N LEU A 86 -0.78 -3.67 -0.63
CA LEU A 86 0.45 -3.94 -1.40
C LEU A 86 1.67 -4.00 -0.46
N ALA A 87 2.60 -4.90 -0.77
CA ALA A 87 3.94 -4.96 -0.20
C ALA A 87 4.99 -4.94 -1.32
N PRO A 88 6.24 -4.53 -1.09
CA PRO A 88 7.33 -4.67 -2.06
C PRO A 88 7.73 -6.15 -2.15
N ASP A 89 6.98 -6.92 -2.93
CA ASP A 89 7.07 -8.38 -3.02
C ASP A 89 7.29 -8.89 -4.46
N GLU A 90 7.58 -7.98 -5.38
CA GLU A 90 7.93 -8.28 -6.76
C GLU A 90 9.29 -7.68 -7.14
N SER A 91 9.97 -8.30 -8.11
CA SER A 91 11.32 -7.86 -8.52
C SER A 91 11.40 -6.39 -8.97
N TYR A 92 10.30 -5.88 -9.55
CA TYR A 92 10.17 -4.53 -10.10
C TYR A 92 9.69 -3.49 -9.08
N ASP A 93 9.30 -3.90 -7.87
CA ASP A 93 8.92 -3.01 -6.76
C ASP A 93 9.64 -3.32 -5.43
N ARG A 94 10.68 -4.15 -5.46
CA ARG A 94 11.43 -4.62 -4.28
C ARG A 94 11.93 -3.52 -3.35
N ASP A 95 12.10 -2.29 -3.86
CA ASP A 95 12.54 -1.13 -3.08
C ASP A 95 11.40 -0.19 -2.66
N GLY A 96 10.15 -0.50 -3.05
CA GLY A 96 8.94 0.14 -2.56
C GLY A 96 7.79 0.17 -3.56
N CYS A 97 6.57 0.00 -3.04
CA CYS A 97 5.33 0.39 -3.71
C CYS A 97 5.07 1.88 -3.44
N PHE A 98 5.42 2.73 -4.40
CA PHE A 98 5.26 4.17 -4.30
C PHE A 98 3.83 4.65 -4.57
N SER A 99 3.61 5.95 -4.45
CA SER A 99 2.30 6.59 -4.59
C SER A 99 1.60 6.30 -5.90
N GLY A 100 0.27 6.44 -5.89
CA GLY A 100 -0.57 5.99 -6.99
C GLY A 100 -2.06 6.27 -6.80
N SER A 101 -2.84 5.84 -7.78
CA SER A 101 -4.28 6.10 -7.91
C SER A 101 -5.06 4.79 -8.03
N ALA A 102 -6.37 4.86 -7.84
CA ALA A 102 -7.27 3.73 -7.98
C ALA A 102 -8.46 4.09 -8.87
N LEU A 103 -9.01 3.09 -9.58
CA LEU A 103 -10.24 3.24 -10.34
C LEU A 103 -11.04 1.92 -10.33
N THR A 104 -12.36 2.03 -10.42
CA THR A 104 -13.24 0.86 -10.60
C THR A 104 -13.29 0.50 -12.09
N LEU A 105 -13.04 -0.78 -12.40
CA LEU A 105 -13.08 -1.33 -13.75
C LEU A 105 -14.53 -1.65 -14.17
N PRO A 106 -14.83 -1.72 -15.48
CA PRO A 106 -16.17 -2.06 -15.98
C PRO A 106 -16.70 -3.43 -15.53
N ASP A 107 -15.81 -4.36 -15.16
CA ASP A 107 -16.16 -5.69 -14.66
C ASP A 107 -16.41 -5.73 -13.14
N GLY A 108 -16.40 -4.57 -12.48
CA GLY A 108 -16.65 -4.44 -11.04
C GLY A 108 -15.43 -4.63 -10.15
N ARG A 109 -14.25 -4.98 -10.71
CA ARG A 109 -13.00 -5.04 -9.93
C ARG A 109 -12.41 -3.64 -9.72
N GLN A 110 -11.48 -3.51 -8.78
CA GLN A 110 -10.73 -2.27 -8.56
C GLN A 110 -9.31 -2.41 -9.12
N LEU A 111 -8.88 -1.43 -9.90
CA LEU A 111 -7.51 -1.28 -10.36
C LEU A 111 -6.77 -0.30 -9.47
N LEU A 112 -5.58 -0.68 -9.01
CA LEU A 112 -4.58 0.20 -8.44
C LEU A 112 -3.49 0.43 -9.50
N MET A 113 -3.14 1.68 -9.75
CA MET A 113 -1.97 2.08 -10.52
C MET A 113 -0.99 2.75 -9.58
N TYR A 114 0.23 2.25 -9.50
CA TYR A 114 1.23 2.73 -8.55
C TYR A 114 2.62 2.79 -9.19
N THR A 115 3.50 3.59 -8.60
CA THR A 115 4.90 3.63 -9.00
C THR A 115 5.65 2.49 -8.31
N SER A 116 6.23 1.57 -9.08
CA SER A 116 7.12 0.54 -8.54
C SER A 116 8.56 1.03 -8.55
N VAL A 117 9.27 0.82 -7.45
CA VAL A 117 10.64 1.34 -7.26
C VAL A 117 11.66 0.21 -7.20
N VAL A 118 12.74 0.42 -7.93
CA VAL A 118 13.97 -0.36 -7.86
C VAL A 118 15.15 0.60 -7.67
N LYS A 119 16.01 0.31 -6.70
CA LYS A 119 17.26 1.03 -6.46
C LYS A 119 18.43 0.21 -6.99
N GLU A 120 19.21 0.83 -7.86
CA GLU A 120 20.41 0.20 -8.45
C GLU A 120 21.67 0.96 -8.04
N ARG A 121 22.60 0.26 -7.40
CA ARG A 121 23.94 0.80 -7.14
C ARG A 121 24.73 0.84 -8.44
N GLN A 122 25.22 2.02 -8.78
CA GLN A 122 26.05 2.27 -9.95
C GLN A 122 27.54 2.05 -9.62
N GLU A 123 28.39 1.97 -10.64
CA GLU A 123 29.84 1.74 -10.49
C GLU A 123 30.55 2.84 -9.67
N ASN A 124 30.01 4.06 -9.67
CA ASN A 124 30.54 5.21 -8.93
C ASN A 124 29.94 5.35 -7.52
N ASP A 125 29.36 4.27 -6.96
CA ASP A 125 28.68 4.23 -5.67
C ASP A 125 27.45 5.14 -5.51
N THR A 126 26.97 5.75 -6.60
CA THR A 126 25.68 6.44 -6.59
C THR A 126 24.53 5.44 -6.68
N ILE A 127 23.37 5.84 -6.16
CA ILE A 127 22.12 5.08 -6.28
C ILE A 127 21.30 5.69 -7.41
N ARG A 128 20.86 4.86 -8.34
CA ARG A 128 19.86 5.22 -9.34
C ARG A 128 18.51 4.66 -8.92
N ASP A 129 17.54 5.56 -8.77
CA ASP A 129 16.15 5.19 -8.56
C ASP A 129 15.48 4.94 -9.92
N ILE A 130 15.07 3.71 -10.16
CA ILE A 130 14.26 3.30 -11.31
C ILE A 130 12.80 3.27 -10.86
N GLN A 131 11.99 4.10 -11.49
CA GLN A 131 10.56 4.23 -11.21
C GLN A 131 9.76 3.84 -12.45
N THR A 132 8.94 2.80 -12.32
CA THR A 132 8.05 2.34 -13.40
C THR A 132 6.60 2.34 -12.93
N GLN A 133 5.66 2.41 -13.88
CA GLN A 133 4.24 2.35 -13.56
C GLN A 133 3.76 0.90 -13.60
N SER A 134 3.15 0.46 -12.50
CA SER A 134 2.67 -0.91 -12.30
C SER A 134 1.21 -0.91 -11.94
N LEU A 135 0.54 -2.03 -12.20
CA LEU A 135 -0.88 -2.20 -12.00
C LEU A 135 -1.13 -3.36 -11.02
N ALA A 136 -2.19 -3.26 -10.23
CA ALA A 136 -2.73 -4.37 -9.46
C ALA A 136 -4.25 -4.36 -9.55
N ILE A 137 -4.88 -5.53 -9.69
CA ILE A 137 -6.34 -5.65 -9.83
C ILE A 137 -6.86 -6.49 -8.66
N GLY A 138 -7.90 -5.99 -7.99
CA GLY A 138 -8.45 -6.64 -6.80
C GLY A 138 -9.96 -6.50 -6.67
N ASP A 139 -10.47 -7.10 -5.61
CA ASP A 139 -11.90 -7.09 -5.24
C ASP A 139 -12.27 -5.99 -4.23
N GLY A 140 -11.30 -5.12 -3.93
CA GLY A 140 -11.43 -4.10 -2.90
C GLY A 140 -10.76 -4.47 -1.58
N ILE A 141 -10.18 -5.67 -1.43
CA ILE A 141 -9.39 -6.08 -0.25
C ILE A 141 -8.07 -6.72 -0.70
N ASP A 142 -8.14 -7.69 -1.61
CA ASP A 142 -6.99 -8.42 -2.11
C ASP A 142 -6.71 -8.05 -3.57
N TYR A 143 -5.44 -7.74 -3.86
CA TYR A 143 -4.99 -7.28 -5.16
C TYR A 143 -3.93 -8.22 -5.73
N GLU A 144 -4.08 -8.56 -7.01
CA GLU A 144 -3.10 -9.29 -7.79
C GLU A 144 -2.34 -8.30 -8.67
N LYS A 145 -1.01 -8.23 -8.49
CA LYS A 145 -0.15 -7.39 -9.31
C LYS A 145 -0.07 -7.94 -10.72
N TYR A 146 -0.26 -7.06 -11.70
CA TYR A 146 -0.21 -7.42 -13.09
C TYR A 146 1.25 -7.49 -13.56
N GLU A 147 1.74 -8.70 -13.80
CA GLU A 147 3.05 -8.87 -14.45
C GLU A 147 2.97 -8.38 -15.89
N LYS A 148 3.82 -7.40 -16.22
CA LYS A 148 4.04 -6.99 -17.60
C LYS A 148 4.76 -8.14 -18.32
N LYS A 149 4.02 -9.03 -18.99
CA LYS A 149 4.59 -9.80 -20.10
C LYS A 149 5.08 -8.77 -21.08
N SER A 150 6.40 -8.61 -21.19
CA SER A 150 7.05 -7.62 -22.02
C SER A 150 6.36 -7.52 -23.39
N CYS A 151 5.75 -6.37 -23.67
CA CYS A 151 5.50 -5.97 -25.04
C CYS A 151 6.84 -5.58 -25.64
N THR A 152 7.55 -6.58 -26.15
CA THR A 152 8.60 -6.45 -27.16
C THR A 152 8.07 -6.99 -28.48
#